data_AF-A0A497PNU9-F1
#
_entry.id   AF-A0A497PNU9-F1
#
_cell.length_a   1.000
_cell.length_b   1.000
_cell.length_c   1.000
_cell.angle_alpha   90.00
_cell.angle_beta   90.00
_cell.angle_gamma   90.00
#
_symmetry.space_group_name_H-M   'P 1'
#
loop_
_entity.id
_entity.type
_entity.pdbx_description
1 polymer ?
#
loop_
_entity_poly.entity_id
_entity_poly.type
_entity_poly.pdbx_seq_one_letter_code
_entity_poly.pdbx_strand_id
1 'polypeptide(L)'
;RVIIYNSIGIAVYSRAIRTRGLEGLVVPDQLMSMSITAVSSVLSEGLQVDAQLRLIDATRRVLLFEWKDDLSALLICERATYFARRSLQMLLKSIPRNLYERLRTDAVKIDDRLTSELDALVQASFPYVVFLEEEDKFSRLEREDREPEVVVETDDAE
;
A
#
# COMPACT_ATOMS: atom_id res chain seq x y z
N ARG A 1 6.71 6.15 -0.58
CA ARG A 1 5.40 5.47 -0.72
C ARG A 1 5.13 4.65 0.53
N VAL A 2 3.89 4.63 1.00
CA VAL A 2 3.40 3.78 2.11
C VAL A 2 2.48 2.73 1.52
N ILE A 3 2.64 1.48 1.94
CA ILE A 3 1.81 0.35 1.52
C ILE A 3 1.39 -0.42 2.77
N ILE A 4 0.14 -0.87 2.84
CA ILE A 4 -0.37 -1.75 3.91
C ILE A 4 -0.80 -3.06 3.28
N TYR A 5 -0.36 -4.17 3.86
CA TYR A 5 -0.75 -5.51 3.47
C TYR A 5 -1.54 -6.20 4.58
N ASN A 6 -2.48 -7.03 4.16
CA ASN A 6 -3.22 -7.91 5.06
C ASN A 6 -2.44 -9.20 5.40
N SER A 7 -3.07 -10.10 6.15
CA SER A 7 -2.49 -11.35 6.65
C SER A 7 -2.06 -12.33 5.57
N ILE A 8 -2.65 -12.23 4.37
CA ILE A 8 -2.29 -13.07 3.21
C ILE A 8 -1.33 -12.36 2.24
N GLY A 9 -0.85 -11.16 2.59
CA GLY A 9 0.12 -10.41 1.79
C GLY A 9 -0.48 -9.63 0.62
N ILE A 10 -1.81 -9.44 0.57
CA ILE A 10 -2.46 -8.58 -0.42
C ILE A 10 -2.32 -7.12 0.02
N ALA A 11 -1.89 -6.26 -0.91
CA ALA A 11 -1.86 -4.82 -0.69
C ALA A 11 -3.29 -4.26 -0.64
N VAL A 12 -3.73 -3.85 0.53
CA VAL A 12 -5.06 -3.26 0.79
C VAL A 12 -5.04 -1.74 0.73
N TYR A 13 -3.85 -1.15 0.67
CA TYR A 13 -3.63 0.30 0.51
C TYR A 13 -2.24 0.58 -0.04
N SER A 14 -2.14 1.53 -0.96
CA SER A 14 -0.87 2.05 -1.48
C SER A 14 -1.03 3.54 -1.75
N ARG A 15 -0.12 4.35 -1.21
CA ARG A 15 -0.11 5.80 -1.49
C ARG A 15 1.29 6.34 -1.63
N ALA A 16 1.56 7.01 -2.75
CA ALA A 16 2.77 7.78 -2.92
C ALA A 16 2.71 9.03 -2.04
N ILE A 17 3.78 9.23 -1.27
CA ILE A 17 3.91 10.34 -0.34
C ILE A 17 5.27 11.00 -0.57
N ARG A 18 5.32 12.32 -0.38
CA ARG A 18 6.57 13.09 -0.32
C ARG A 18 6.60 13.97 0.91
N THR A 19 7.78 14.25 1.43
CA THR A 19 8.00 15.25 2.49
C THR A 19 7.67 16.66 1.97
N ARG A 20 6.98 17.47 2.78
CA ARG A 20 6.71 18.88 2.48
C ARG A 20 8.04 19.62 2.28
N GLY A 21 8.19 20.30 1.15
CA GLY A 21 9.39 21.09 0.83
C GLY A 21 10.51 20.36 0.09
N LEU A 22 10.32 19.09 -0.30
CA LEU A 22 11.26 18.37 -1.18
C LEU A 22 10.56 18.00 -2.50
N GLU A 23 11.07 18.52 -3.60
CA GLU A 23 10.72 18.08 -4.95
C GLU A 23 11.50 16.79 -5.25
N GLY A 24 10.80 15.67 -5.43
CA GLY A 24 11.45 14.37 -5.60
C GLY A 24 10.54 13.27 -6.15
N LEU A 25 11.12 12.49 -7.05
CA LEU A 25 10.57 11.48 -7.97
C LEU A 25 9.40 10.60 -7.47
N VAL A 26 8.41 10.43 -8.35
CA VAL A 26 7.35 9.41 -8.31
C VAL A 26 7.91 8.04 -8.75
N VAL A 27 7.49 6.93 -8.13
CA VAL A 27 8.02 5.57 -8.39
C VAL A 27 6.91 4.62 -8.90
N PRO A 28 7.14 3.79 -9.93
CA PRO A 28 6.16 2.80 -10.41
C PRO A 28 5.97 1.60 -9.47
N ASP A 29 4.72 1.10 -9.37
CA ASP A 29 4.23 0.24 -8.26
C ASP A 29 4.28 -1.30 -8.47
N GLN A 30 4.67 -1.83 -9.63
CA GLN A 30 4.15 -3.15 -10.06
C GLN A 30 5.05 -4.38 -9.83
N LEU A 31 6.27 -4.23 -9.28
CA LEU A 31 7.21 -5.36 -9.13
C LEU A 31 7.61 -5.69 -7.68
N MET A 32 7.13 -4.95 -6.67
CA MET A 32 7.69 -5.07 -5.30
C MET A 32 6.94 -6.04 -4.39
N SER A 33 5.62 -6.23 -4.55
CA SER A 33 4.82 -7.09 -3.66
C SER A 33 5.26 -8.55 -3.68
N MET A 34 5.40 -9.15 -4.87
CA MET A 34 5.75 -10.57 -5.00
C MET A 34 7.18 -10.87 -4.54
N SER A 35 8.12 -9.98 -4.83
CA SER A 35 9.52 -10.15 -4.44
C SER A 35 9.70 -10.07 -2.92
N ILE A 36 8.95 -9.20 -2.25
CA ILE A 36 9.01 -9.04 -0.79
C ILE A 36 8.40 -10.24 -0.07
N THR A 37 7.25 -10.72 -0.54
CA THR A 37 6.64 -11.94 0.02
C THR A 37 7.55 -13.14 -0.19
N ALA A 38 8.11 -13.31 -1.39
CA ALA A 38 9.06 -14.40 -1.68
C ALA A 38 10.32 -14.34 -0.80
N VAL A 39 10.90 -13.15 -0.61
CA VAL A 39 12.05 -12.98 0.30
C VAL A 39 11.67 -13.28 1.75
N SER A 40 10.47 -12.88 2.18
CA SER A 40 10.00 -13.16 3.54
C SER A 40 9.75 -14.65 3.76
N SER A 41 9.13 -15.35 2.78
CA SER A 41 8.93 -16.81 2.82
C SER A 41 10.26 -17.57 2.88
N VAL A 42 11.25 -17.19 2.06
CA VAL A 42 12.59 -17.79 2.10
C VAL A 42 13.28 -17.57 3.46
N LEU A 43 13.10 -16.41 4.07
CA LEU A 43 13.65 -16.11 5.40
C LEU A 43 12.95 -16.93 6.49
N SER A 44 11.63 -17.05 6.46
CA SER A 44 10.86 -17.85 7.43
C SER A 44 11.16 -19.34 7.32
N GLU A 45 11.27 -19.87 6.10
CA GLU A 45 11.63 -21.27 5.85
C GLU A 45 13.09 -21.57 6.19
N GLY A 46 14.01 -20.67 5.85
CA GLY A 46 15.45 -20.85 6.04
C GLY A 46 15.93 -20.65 7.48
N LEU A 47 15.23 -19.84 8.27
CA LEU A 47 15.65 -19.50 9.64
C LEU A 47 14.95 -20.34 10.72
N GLN A 48 13.94 -21.15 10.38
CA GLN A 48 13.18 -22.02 11.31
C GLN A 48 12.68 -21.29 12.59
N VAL A 49 12.44 -19.99 12.48
CA VAL A 49 11.99 -19.08 13.54
C VAL A 49 11.03 -18.08 12.89
N ASP A 50 10.14 -17.44 13.66
CA ASP A 50 9.30 -16.30 13.25
C ASP A 50 10.15 -15.05 12.87
N ALA A 51 11.05 -15.22 11.91
CA ALA A 51 11.95 -14.20 11.43
C ALA A 51 11.19 -13.27 10.48
N GLN A 52 10.86 -12.09 10.99
CA GLN A 52 10.23 -11.03 10.20
C GLN A 52 11.28 -10.12 9.58
N LEU A 53 11.18 -9.89 8.28
CA LEU A 53 11.96 -8.86 7.59
C LEU A 53 11.59 -7.49 8.17
N ARG A 54 12.60 -6.73 8.61
CA ARG A 54 12.44 -5.38 9.21
C ARG A 54 12.99 -4.26 8.34
N LEU A 55 14.06 -4.51 7.60
CA LEU A 55 14.79 -3.51 6.83
C LEU A 55 15.47 -4.16 5.63
N ILE A 56 15.30 -3.58 4.44
CA ILE A 56 16.23 -3.76 3.33
C ILE A 56 16.87 -2.39 3.06
N ASP A 57 18.17 -2.30 3.27
CA ASP A 57 18.97 -1.09 2.99
C ASP A 57 19.72 -1.27 1.66
N ALA A 58 19.22 -0.62 0.61
CA ALA A 58 19.83 -0.61 -0.71
C ALA A 58 20.42 0.77 -1.02
N THR A 59 21.40 0.82 -1.93
CA THR A 59 22.26 2.00 -2.20
C THR A 59 21.51 3.34 -2.41
N ARG A 60 20.25 3.33 -2.85
CA ARG A 60 19.44 4.54 -3.09
C ARG A 60 18.10 4.56 -2.37
N ARG A 61 17.71 3.43 -1.78
CA ARG A 61 16.35 3.22 -1.29
C ARG A 61 16.39 2.27 -0.11
N VAL A 62 15.54 2.56 0.85
CA VAL A 62 15.34 1.76 2.04
C VAL A 62 13.89 1.31 2.07
N LEU A 63 13.70 0.00 2.24
CA LEU A 63 12.40 -0.61 2.48
C LEU A 63 12.30 -0.87 3.98
N LEU A 64 11.42 -0.14 4.64
CA LEU A 64 11.13 -0.27 6.06
C LEU A 64 9.86 -1.09 6.26
N PHE A 65 9.97 -2.17 7.03
CA PHE A 65 8.88 -3.06 7.34
C PHE A 65 8.50 -2.93 8.81
N GLU A 66 7.21 -2.75 9.07
CA GLU A 66 6.66 -2.84 10.41
C GLU A 66 5.42 -3.74 10.39
N TRP A 67 5.18 -4.39 11.52
CA TRP A 67 4.16 -5.42 11.68
C TRP A 67 3.33 -5.12 12.93
N LYS A 68 2.04 -5.40 12.88
CA LYS A 68 1.13 -5.41 14.02
C LYS A 68 0.16 -6.55 13.82
N ASP A 69 0.28 -7.56 14.68
CA ASP A 69 -0.49 -8.80 14.57
C ASP A 69 -0.31 -9.37 13.15
N ASP A 70 -1.40 -9.54 12.40
CA ASP A 70 -1.37 -10.10 11.05
C ASP A 70 -1.31 -9.03 9.94
N LEU A 71 -1.21 -7.73 10.29
CA LEU A 71 -1.03 -6.66 9.32
C LEU A 71 0.45 -6.27 9.19
N SER A 72 0.85 -5.91 7.99
CA SER A 72 2.17 -5.34 7.73
C SER A 72 2.08 -4.02 6.98
N ALA A 73 3.03 -3.15 7.22
CA ALA A 73 3.19 -1.91 6.50
C ALA A 73 4.62 -1.78 5.98
N LEU A 74 4.72 -1.26 4.75
CA LEU A 74 5.97 -0.98 4.07
C LEU A 74 6.08 0.51 3.79
N LEU A 75 7.22 1.09 4.14
CA LEU A 75 7.62 2.42 3.71
C LEU A 75 8.84 2.32 2.80
N ILE A 76 8.70 2.81 1.57
CA ILE A 76 9.81 3.00 0.64
C ILE A 76 10.27 4.45 0.73
N CYS A 77 11.52 4.66 1.12
CA CYS A 77 12.12 5.97 1.34
C CYS A 77 13.60 5.99 0.92
N GLU A 78 14.23 7.16 0.91
CA GLU A 78 15.67 7.30 0.62
C GLU A 78 16.56 6.88 1.77
N ARG A 79 16.10 7.13 3.00
CA ARG A 79 16.83 6.84 4.22
C ARG A 79 15.86 6.44 5.32
N ALA A 80 16.21 5.41 6.08
CA ALA A 80 15.47 5.03 7.29
C ALA A 80 15.78 6.00 8.44
N THR A 81 15.02 7.10 8.52
CA THR A 81 15.13 8.03 9.65
C THR A 81 14.33 7.51 10.86
N TYR A 82 14.70 7.97 12.05
CA TYR A 82 13.93 7.70 13.28
C TYR A 82 12.45 8.09 13.12
N PHE A 83 12.19 9.27 12.53
CA PHE A 83 10.83 9.77 12.29
C PHE A 83 10.06 8.89 11.32
N ALA A 84 10.68 8.45 10.22
CA ALA A 84 10.04 7.56 9.24
C ALA A 84 9.60 6.24 9.88
N ARG A 85 10.49 5.61 10.67
CA ARG A 85 10.18 4.38 11.38
C ARG A 85 9.11 4.57 12.44
N ARG A 86 9.21 5.63 13.26
CA ARG A 86 8.24 5.92 14.30
C ARG A 86 6.85 6.19 13.71
N SER A 87 6.77 6.91 12.60
CA SER A 87 5.52 7.20 11.89
C SER A 87 4.87 5.93 11.35
N LEU A 88 5.65 5.03 10.77
CA LEU A 88 5.15 3.74 10.28
C LEU A 88 4.60 2.85 11.42
N GLN A 89 5.27 2.84 12.57
CA GLN A 89 4.79 2.13 13.76
C GLN A 89 3.50 2.76 14.32
N MET A 90 3.43 4.10 14.34
CA MET A 90 2.23 4.82 14.79
C MET A 90 1.04 4.56 13.88
N LEU A 91 1.25 4.50 12.56
CA LEU A 91 0.22 4.16 11.59
C LEU A 91 -0.46 2.84 11.94
N LEU A 92 0.30 1.75 12.06
CA LEU A 92 -0.28 0.44 12.39
C LEU A 92 -0.98 0.45 13.75
N LYS A 93 -0.40 1.12 14.76
CA LYS A 93 -1.02 1.24 16.09
C LYS A 93 -2.33 2.03 16.07
N SER A 94 -2.42 3.04 15.22
CA SER A 94 -3.58 3.94 15.10
C SER A 94 -4.78 3.31 14.41
N ILE A 95 -4.61 2.19 13.70
CA ILE A 95 -5.71 1.46 13.04
C ILE A 95 -6.70 0.99 14.12
N PRO A 96 -7.95 1.50 14.11
CA PRO A 96 -8.96 1.12 15.07
C PRO A 96 -9.44 -0.32 14.81
N ARG A 97 -9.94 -0.99 15.84
CA ARG A 97 -10.27 -2.42 15.79
C ARG A 97 -11.26 -2.77 14.67
N ASN A 98 -12.30 -1.96 14.47
CA ASN A 98 -13.28 -2.17 13.39
C ASN A 98 -12.63 -2.13 11.99
N LEU A 99 -11.67 -1.24 11.78
CA LEU A 99 -10.93 -1.14 10.52
C LEU A 99 -9.96 -2.31 10.37
N TYR A 100 -9.27 -2.69 11.46
CA TYR A 100 -8.40 -3.86 11.50
C TYR A 100 -9.13 -5.13 11.05
N GLU A 101 -10.31 -5.41 11.61
CA GLU A 101 -11.10 -6.59 11.25
C GLU A 101 -11.52 -6.58 9.78
N ARG A 102 -11.84 -5.40 9.22
CA ARG A 102 -12.10 -5.26 7.78
C ARG A 102 -10.85 -5.65 7.00
N LEU A 103 -9.70 -5.03 7.29
CA LEU A 103 -8.44 -5.22 6.57
C LEU A 103 -7.89 -6.64 6.64
N ARG A 104 -8.15 -7.38 7.73
CA ARG A 104 -7.62 -8.75 7.92
C ARG A 104 -8.29 -9.80 7.02
N THR A 105 -9.48 -9.51 6.48
CA THR A 105 -10.23 -10.50 5.69
C THR A 105 -9.69 -10.66 4.27
N ASP A 106 -9.84 -11.85 3.70
CA ASP A 106 -9.39 -12.15 2.32
C ASP A 106 -10.25 -11.46 1.25
N ALA A 107 -11.44 -11.00 1.62
CA ALA A 107 -12.42 -10.36 0.72
C ALA A 107 -12.55 -8.85 0.95
N VAL A 108 -11.47 -8.18 1.33
CA VAL A 108 -11.45 -6.71 1.47
C VAL A 108 -11.85 -6.07 0.15
N LYS A 109 -13.01 -5.39 0.14
CA LYS A 109 -13.36 -4.47 -0.93
C LYS A 109 -12.64 -3.15 -0.69
N ILE A 110 -11.72 -2.82 -1.59
CA ILE A 110 -11.00 -1.54 -1.59
C ILE A 110 -11.91 -0.53 -2.27
N ASP A 111 -12.63 0.26 -1.46
CA ASP A 111 -13.49 1.34 -1.91
C ASP A 111 -12.91 2.72 -1.53
N ASP A 112 -13.48 3.79 -2.10
CA ASP A 112 -13.05 5.17 -1.83
C ASP A 112 -13.15 5.53 -0.35
N ARG A 113 -14.10 4.93 0.36
CA ARG A 113 -14.30 5.16 1.79
C ARG A 113 -13.17 4.56 2.61
N LEU A 114 -12.80 3.30 2.36
CA LEU A 114 -11.67 2.64 3.00
C LEU A 114 -10.38 3.40 2.73
N THR A 115 -10.19 3.81 1.47
CA THR A 115 -9.02 4.59 1.05
C THR A 115 -8.96 5.91 1.81
N SER A 116 -10.08 6.64 1.92
CA SER A 116 -10.17 7.89 2.67
C SER A 116 -9.91 7.71 4.18
N GLU A 117 -10.41 6.62 4.78
CA GLU A 117 -10.15 6.28 6.19
C GLU A 117 -8.65 6.03 6.43
N LEU A 118 -7.98 5.32 5.51
CA LEU A 118 -6.55 5.02 5.60
C LEU A 118 -5.69 6.25 5.27
N ASP A 119 -6.07 7.06 4.30
CA ASP A 119 -5.46 8.35 3.99
C ASP A 119 -5.42 9.25 5.25
N ALA A 120 -6.52 9.33 5.99
CA ALA A 120 -6.58 10.10 7.23
C ALA A 120 -5.59 9.58 8.28
N LEU A 121 -5.47 8.26 8.44
CA LEU A 121 -4.51 7.65 9.37
C LEU A 121 -3.06 7.89 8.94
N VAL A 122 -2.78 7.82 7.64
CA VAL A 122 -1.45 8.10 7.09
C VAL A 122 -1.09 9.57 7.27
N GLN A 123 -2.01 10.50 6.98
CA GLN A 123 -1.79 11.92 7.18
C GLN A 123 -1.53 12.27 8.65
N ALA A 124 -2.25 11.63 9.58
CA ALA A 124 -2.05 11.79 11.02
C ALA A 124 -0.70 11.21 11.49
N SER A 125 -0.29 10.08 10.93
CA SER A 125 0.95 9.38 11.30
C SER A 125 2.19 10.02 10.67
N PHE A 126 2.05 10.63 9.49
CA PHE A 126 3.11 11.29 8.73
C PHE A 126 2.78 12.78 8.54
N PRO A 127 2.74 13.61 9.59
CA PRO A 127 2.27 15.00 9.49
C PRO A 127 3.15 15.89 8.59
N TYR A 128 4.37 15.45 8.30
CA TYR A 128 5.35 16.13 7.47
C TYR A 128 5.29 15.74 5.98
N VAL A 129 4.34 14.88 5.59
CA VAL A 129 4.21 14.44 4.18
C VAL A 129 2.95 15.02 3.52
N VAL A 130 2.93 14.93 2.20
CA VAL A 130 1.77 15.18 1.35
C VAL A 130 1.62 14.04 0.37
N PHE A 131 0.38 13.75 0.00
CA PHE A 131 0.08 12.79 -1.04
C PHE A 131 0.47 13.36 -2.39
N LEU A 132 1.00 12.48 -3.23
CA LEU A 132 1.23 12.75 -4.63
C LEU A 132 -0.03 12.33 -5.37
N GLU A 133 -0.52 13.18 -6.28
CA GLU A 133 -1.57 12.78 -7.21
C GLU A 133 -0.99 11.68 -8.11
N GLU A 134 -1.43 10.46 -7.88
CA GLU A 134 -1.24 9.35 -8.82
C GLU A 134 -2.61 9.05 -9.42
N GLU A 135 -2.66 8.71 -10.71
CA GLU A 135 -3.86 8.09 -11.27
C GLU A 135 -4.15 6.80 -10.47
N ASP A 136 -5.22 6.79 -9.70
CA ASP A 136 -5.59 5.67 -8.84
C ASP A 136 -5.77 4.41 -9.70
N LYS A 137 -4.85 3.44 -9.52
CA LYS A 137 -4.89 2.16 -10.24
C LYS A 137 -6.09 1.31 -9.84
N PHE A 138 -6.63 1.51 -8.63
CA PHE A 138 -7.83 0.83 -8.16
C PHE A 138 -9.10 1.33 -8.89
N SER A 139 -9.12 2.59 -9.34
CA SER A 139 -10.21 3.15 -10.14
C SER A 139 -10.25 2.61 -11.58
N ARG A 140 -9.15 2.01 -12.07
CA ARG A 140 -9.12 1.36 -13.40
C ARG A 140 -9.74 -0.04 -13.38
N LEU A 141 -9.61 -0.77 -12.27
CA LEU A 141 -10.19 -2.11 -12.12
C LEU A 141 -11.74 -2.08 -12.17
N GLU A 142 -12.38 -1.03 -11.64
CA GLU A 142 -13.84 -0.87 -11.76
C GLU A 142 -14.31 -0.44 -13.16
N ARG A 143 -13.41 0.05 -14.02
CA ARG A 143 -13.73 0.46 -15.39
C ARG A 143 -13.63 -0.68 -16.40
N GLU A 144 -12.84 -1.71 -16.11
CA GLU A 144 -12.72 -2.89 -16.99
C GLU A 144 -13.90 -3.88 -16.83
N ASP A 145 -14.70 -3.79 -15.76
CA ASP A 145 -15.93 -4.59 -15.57
C ASP A 145 -17.18 -3.97 -16.24
N ARG A 146 -17.05 -2.82 -16.91
CA ARG A 146 -18.11 -2.29 -17.78
C ARG A 146 -17.76 -2.55 -19.23
N GLU A 147 -18.17 -3.70 -19.74
CA GLU A 147 -18.25 -3.94 -21.18
C GLU A 147 -18.97 -2.76 -21.85
N PRO A 148 -18.49 -2.26 -23.00
CA PRO A 148 -19.20 -1.22 -23.72
C PRO A 148 -20.50 -1.80 -24.27
N GLU A 149 -21.64 -1.17 -23.94
CA GLU A 149 -22.90 -1.39 -24.65
C GLU A 149 -22.64 -1.21 -26.15
N VAL A 150 -22.78 -2.30 -26.90
CA VAL A 150 -22.76 -2.29 -28.36
C VAL A 150 -23.96 -1.47 -28.81
N VAL A 151 -23.73 -0.23 -29.22
CA VAL A 151 -24.71 0.58 -29.94
C VAL A 151 -24.89 -0.07 -31.30
N VAL A 152 -25.99 -0.83 -31.47
CA VAL A 152 -26.43 -1.31 -32.77
C VAL A 152 -27.02 -0.11 -33.51
N GLU A 153 -26.24 0.50 -34.40
CA GLU A 153 -26.78 1.41 -35.41
C GLU A 153 -27.73 0.59 -36.29
N THR A 154 -29.01 0.94 -36.24
CA THR A 154 -30.01 0.48 -37.20
C THR A 154 -29.89 1.38 -38.42
N ASP A 155 -29.41 0.80 -39.51
CA ASP A 155 -29.38 1.43 -40.83
C ASP A 155 -30.82 1.47 -41.37
N ASP A 156 -31.48 2.61 -41.21
CA ASP A 156 -32.66 2.99 -41.99
C ASP A 156 -32.18 3.68 -43.27
N ALA A 157 -32.32 3.01 -44.42
CA ALA A 157 -32.29 3.67 -45.73
C ALA A 157 -33.13 2.88 -46.75
N GLU A 158 -34.31 3.46 -47.02
CA GLU A 158 -35.15 3.48 -48.25
C GLU A 158 -35.27 2.24 -49.16
#